data_AF-A0A149ZKU8-F1
#
_entry.id   AF-A0A149ZKU8-F1
#
_cell.length_a   1.000
_cell.length_b   1.000
_cell.length_c   1.000
_cell.angle_alpha   90.00
_cell.angle_beta   90.00
_cell.angle_gamma   90.00
#
_symmetry.space_group_name_H-M   'P 1'
#
loop_
_entity.id
_entity.type
_entity.pdbx_description
1 polymer ?
#
loop_
_entity_poly.entity_id
_entity_poly.type
_entity_poly.pdbx_seq_one_letter_code
_entity_poly.pdbx_strand_id
1 'polypeptide(L)'
;MARGHGHLIVTSSSLGLFPEQVPLGGAYTLSKSGLIGLARTLNAYLSPQGVGVTLLCPDITNTRHTLEVPLVGIPTEVFEAGLELEALQSPDEVADALLAGLRDDTFLVSLTPDVRQRLHDDIDQMTGRGQVPDDAVIVQSGRLVIEEDLHDRASAAIRELVAKSVHDAGNISFAISADLVERGVFYVYEEWESQSALDQHADSEHGRAFVGMLPSLGMRELSLRVHRVESSQEVSIPV
;
A
#
# COMPACT_ATOMS: atom_id res chain seq x y z
N MET A 1 -37.18 -9.36 8.02
CA MET A 1 -36.67 -8.85 6.72
C MET A 1 -37.83 -8.43 5.81
N ALA A 2 -38.58 -7.38 6.14
CA ALA A 2 -39.78 -7.00 5.38
C ALA A 2 -39.52 -6.02 4.21
N ARG A 3 -38.33 -5.40 4.14
CA ARG A 3 -37.96 -4.39 3.12
C ARG A 3 -37.03 -4.90 2.02
N GLY A 4 -36.27 -5.98 2.25
CA GLY A 4 -35.35 -6.56 1.25
C GLY A 4 -34.15 -5.69 0.85
N HIS A 5 -33.95 -4.54 1.52
CA HIS A 5 -32.83 -3.63 1.29
C HIS A 5 -32.44 -2.89 2.59
N GLY A 6 -31.17 -2.55 2.75
CA GLY A 6 -30.64 -1.79 3.89
C GLY A 6 -29.12 -1.79 3.95
N HIS A 7 -28.55 -1.02 4.87
CA HIS A 7 -27.10 -0.99 5.09
C HIS A 7 -26.78 -0.90 6.59
N LEU A 8 -25.78 -1.66 7.04
CA LEU A 8 -25.24 -1.58 8.39
C LEU A 8 -23.84 -0.99 8.35
N ILE A 9 -23.55 -0.08 9.28
CA ILE A 9 -22.21 0.49 9.45
C ILE A 9 -21.70 0.05 10.82
N VAL A 10 -20.52 -0.58 10.83
CA VAL A 10 -19.84 -1.02 12.05
C VAL A 10 -18.59 -0.15 12.23
N THR A 11 -18.61 0.73 13.23
CA THR A 11 -17.46 1.61 13.54
C THR A 11 -16.47 0.90 14.47
N SER A 12 -15.41 0.36 13.88
CA SER A 12 -14.25 -0.16 14.58
C SER A 12 -13.19 0.94 14.79
N SER A 13 -11.92 0.68 14.45
CA SER A 13 -10.77 1.57 14.64
C SER A 13 -9.57 0.99 13.87
N SER A 14 -8.61 1.85 13.49
CA SER A 14 -7.30 1.39 13.01
C SER A 14 -6.57 0.52 14.04
N LEU A 15 -6.73 0.77 15.35
CA LEU A 15 -6.22 -0.11 16.42
C LEU A 15 -6.88 -1.50 16.43
N GLY A 16 -8.03 -1.66 15.78
CA GLY A 16 -8.62 -2.97 15.55
C GLY A 16 -7.90 -3.76 14.46
N LEU A 17 -7.32 -3.05 13.48
CA LEU A 17 -6.53 -3.60 12.36
C LEU A 17 -5.06 -3.79 12.75
N PHE A 18 -4.50 -2.84 13.51
CA PHE A 18 -3.08 -2.72 13.86
C PHE A 18 -2.91 -2.57 15.38
N PRO A 19 -3.11 -3.67 16.14
CA PRO A 19 -3.12 -3.64 17.61
C PRO A 19 -1.78 -3.26 18.25
N GLU A 20 -0.67 -3.45 17.54
CA GLU A 20 0.71 -3.20 17.99
C GLU A 20 1.02 -1.72 18.22
N GLN A 21 0.21 -0.81 17.64
CA GLN A 21 0.38 0.63 17.79
C GLN A 21 0.22 1.13 19.23
N VAL A 22 -0.59 0.43 20.06
CA VAL A 22 -0.84 0.82 21.45
C VAL A 22 -0.83 -0.42 22.37
N PRO A 23 0.36 -0.90 22.79
CA PRO A 23 0.50 -2.13 23.57
C PRO A 23 -0.26 -2.17 24.91
N LEU A 24 -0.57 -1.00 25.49
CA LEU A 24 -1.29 -0.85 26.76
C LEU A 24 -2.83 -0.85 26.58
N GLY A 25 -3.34 -0.82 25.35
CA GLY A 25 -4.76 -0.64 25.01
C GLY A 25 -5.60 -1.92 24.92
N GLY A 26 -5.18 -3.01 25.57
CA GLY A 26 -5.69 -4.36 25.29
C GLY A 26 -7.23 -4.53 25.29
N ALA A 27 -7.97 -3.89 26.19
CA ALA A 27 -9.43 -4.01 26.24
C ALA A 27 -10.13 -3.28 25.07
N TYR A 28 -9.64 -2.11 24.70
CA TYR A 28 -10.13 -1.35 23.54
C TYR A 28 -9.80 -2.10 22.26
N THR A 29 -8.54 -2.53 22.10
CA THR A 29 -8.06 -3.32 20.98
C THR A 29 -8.87 -4.60 20.80
N LEU A 30 -9.06 -5.40 21.86
CA LEU A 30 -9.89 -6.61 21.81
C LEU A 30 -11.30 -6.31 21.30
N SER A 31 -11.93 -5.25 21.82
CA SER A 31 -13.29 -4.87 21.45
C SER A 31 -13.36 -4.46 19.97
N LYS A 32 -12.42 -3.63 19.51
CA LYS A 32 -12.38 -3.11 18.14
C LYS A 32 -11.98 -4.19 17.13
N SER A 33 -11.01 -5.04 17.42
CA SER A 33 -10.69 -6.22 16.59
C SER A 33 -11.86 -7.20 16.54
N GLY A 34 -12.58 -7.40 17.65
CA GLY A 34 -13.80 -8.23 17.68
C GLY A 34 -14.90 -7.74 16.74
N LEU A 35 -15.06 -6.42 16.59
CA LEU A 35 -16.01 -5.83 15.64
C LEU A 35 -15.67 -6.15 14.17
N ILE A 36 -14.41 -6.39 13.83
CA ILE A 36 -14.01 -6.78 12.46
C ILE A 36 -14.55 -8.16 12.13
N GLY A 37 -14.38 -9.13 13.03
CA GLY A 37 -14.94 -10.49 12.88
C GLY A 37 -16.47 -10.47 12.83
N LEU A 38 -17.10 -9.64 13.67
CA LEU A 38 -18.55 -9.43 13.65
C LEU A 38 -19.02 -8.86 12.31
N ALA A 39 -18.39 -7.78 11.81
CA ALA A 39 -18.75 -7.14 10.55
C ALA A 39 -18.61 -8.11 9.36
N ARG A 40 -17.54 -8.91 9.32
CA ARG A 40 -17.34 -9.95 8.30
C ARG A 40 -18.44 -11.00 8.34
N THR A 41 -18.81 -11.46 9.53
CA THR A 41 -19.89 -12.45 9.73
C THR A 41 -21.24 -11.90 9.31
N LEU A 42 -21.55 -10.65 9.69
CA LEU A 42 -22.77 -9.97 9.30
C LEU A 42 -22.83 -9.76 7.79
N ASN A 43 -21.74 -9.33 7.15
CA ASN A 43 -21.68 -9.17 5.70
C ASN A 43 -21.99 -10.49 4.98
N ALA A 44 -21.27 -11.56 5.34
CA ALA A 44 -21.50 -12.89 4.75
C ALA A 44 -22.95 -13.37 4.91
N TYR A 45 -23.60 -13.05 6.05
CA TYR A 45 -24.99 -13.43 6.31
C TYR A 45 -26.01 -12.54 5.60
N LEU A 46 -25.78 -11.22 5.56
CA LEU A 46 -26.76 -10.20 5.17
C LEU A 46 -26.68 -9.83 3.69
N SER A 47 -25.52 -9.88 3.04
CA SER A 47 -25.36 -9.51 1.63
C SER A 47 -26.28 -10.34 0.70
N PRO A 48 -26.44 -11.68 0.86
CA PRO A 48 -27.37 -12.46 0.03
C PRO A 48 -28.84 -12.07 0.22
N GLN A 49 -29.16 -11.37 1.31
CA GLN A 49 -30.51 -10.91 1.66
C GLN A 49 -30.74 -9.44 1.25
N GLY A 50 -29.81 -8.84 0.50
CA GLY A 50 -29.89 -7.46 0.01
C GLY A 50 -29.52 -6.41 1.05
N VAL A 51 -28.85 -6.78 2.15
CA VAL A 51 -28.41 -5.82 3.19
C VAL A 51 -26.89 -5.73 3.18
N GLY A 52 -26.37 -4.55 2.81
CA GLY A 52 -24.93 -4.26 2.79
C GLY A 52 -24.37 -4.04 4.19
N VAL A 53 -23.06 -4.26 4.34
CA VAL A 53 -22.33 -4.00 5.60
C VAL A 53 -21.03 -3.30 5.26
N THR A 54 -20.79 -2.15 5.91
CA THR A 54 -19.51 -1.43 5.84
C THR A 54 -18.86 -1.42 7.22
N LEU A 55 -17.61 -1.86 7.27
CA LEU A 55 -16.70 -1.74 8.40
C LEU A 55 -15.92 -0.43 8.25
N LEU A 56 -16.13 0.49 9.18
CA LEU A 56 -15.41 1.76 9.27
C LEU A 56 -14.29 1.65 10.31
N CYS A 57 -13.04 1.79 9.89
CA CYS A 57 -11.85 1.78 10.73
C CYS A 57 -11.12 3.13 10.63
N PRO A 58 -11.58 4.16 11.37
CA PRO A 58 -10.92 5.46 11.38
C PRO A 58 -9.63 5.40 12.21
N ASP A 59 -8.70 6.32 11.93
CA ASP A 59 -7.60 6.63 12.85
C ASP A 59 -8.09 7.61 13.93
N ILE A 60 -7.15 8.16 14.68
CA ILE A 60 -7.44 9.11 15.75
C ILE A 60 -8.16 10.32 15.15
N THR A 61 -9.44 10.46 15.50
CA THR A 61 -10.33 11.50 15.00
C THR A 61 -10.50 12.58 16.06
N ASN A 62 -10.44 13.85 15.69
CA ASN A 62 -10.68 15.00 16.55
C ASN A 62 -12.16 15.07 16.98
N THR A 63 -12.50 14.31 18.02
CA THR A 63 -13.81 14.27 18.64
C THR A 63 -13.69 14.41 20.15
N ARG A 64 -14.79 14.73 20.84
CA ARG A 64 -14.84 14.70 22.31
C ARG A 64 -14.44 13.34 22.89
N HIS A 65 -14.66 12.23 22.17
CA HIS A 65 -14.23 10.93 22.65
C HIS A 65 -12.71 10.87 22.82
N THR A 66 -11.97 11.31 21.81
CA THR A 66 -10.51 11.35 21.81
C THR A 66 -9.97 12.31 22.87
N LEU A 67 -10.63 13.44 23.07
CA LEU A 67 -10.11 14.51 23.92
C LEU A 67 -10.53 14.42 25.39
N GLU A 68 -11.64 13.71 25.70
CA GLU A 68 -12.28 13.78 27.02
C GLU A 68 -12.55 12.41 27.64
N VAL A 69 -12.44 11.30 26.89
CA VAL A 69 -12.77 9.96 27.39
C VAL A 69 -11.50 9.15 27.63
N PRO A 70 -11.15 8.82 28.89
CA PRO A 70 -9.99 7.99 29.19
C PRO A 70 -10.12 6.59 28.58
N LEU A 71 -9.07 6.13 27.90
CA LEU A 71 -8.98 4.76 27.41
C LEU A 71 -8.64 3.82 28.57
N VAL A 72 -9.52 2.85 28.83
CA VAL A 72 -9.30 1.86 29.90
C VAL A 72 -8.01 1.08 29.64
N GLY A 73 -7.09 1.11 30.60
CA GLY A 73 -5.79 0.44 30.52
C GLY A 73 -4.64 1.33 30.07
N ILE A 74 -4.93 2.57 29.64
CA ILE A 74 -3.92 3.54 29.21
C ILE A 74 -3.99 4.76 30.14
N PRO A 75 -2.90 5.11 30.86
CA PRO A 75 -2.85 6.37 31.62
C PRO A 75 -3.08 7.56 30.69
N THR A 76 -3.93 8.51 31.08
CA THR A 76 -4.32 9.67 30.25
C THR A 76 -3.09 10.44 29.78
N GLU A 77 -2.11 10.63 30.63
CA GLU A 77 -0.89 11.38 30.31
C GLU A 77 -0.04 10.67 29.24
N VAL A 78 -0.05 9.34 29.24
CA VAL A 78 0.64 8.53 28.21
C VAL A 78 -0.08 8.64 26.87
N PHE A 79 -1.41 8.62 26.89
CA PHE A 79 -2.22 8.80 25.69
C PHE A 79 -2.04 10.21 25.11
N GLU A 80 -2.16 11.24 25.94
CA GLU A 80 -1.97 12.65 25.54
C GLU A 80 -0.57 12.93 25.01
N ALA A 81 0.47 12.35 25.62
CA ALA A 81 1.85 12.50 25.13
C ALA A 81 2.09 11.85 23.76
N GLY A 82 1.30 10.82 23.41
CA GLY A 82 1.36 10.15 22.11
C GLY A 82 0.41 10.73 21.05
N LEU A 83 -0.39 11.74 21.40
CA LEU A 83 -1.33 12.37 20.47
C LEU A 83 -0.65 13.45 19.64
N GLU A 84 -0.52 13.20 18.34
CA GLU A 84 -0.16 14.22 17.37
C GLU A 84 -1.41 15.00 16.95
N LEU A 85 -1.70 16.10 17.65
CA LEU A 85 -2.93 16.90 17.45
C LEU A 85 -3.08 17.39 15.99
N GLU A 86 -1.97 17.66 15.31
CA GLU A 86 -1.93 18.15 13.93
C GLU A 86 -2.21 17.04 12.90
N ALA A 87 -2.06 15.77 13.29
CA ALA A 87 -2.31 14.60 12.46
C ALA A 87 -3.72 14.01 12.67
N LEU A 88 -4.54 14.62 13.53
CA LEU A 88 -5.89 14.14 13.81
C LEU A 88 -6.81 14.33 12.60
N GLN A 89 -7.54 13.27 12.28
CA GLN A 89 -8.60 13.33 11.29
C GLN A 89 -9.75 14.18 11.80
N SER A 90 -10.33 15.01 10.95
CA SER A 90 -11.59 15.69 11.26
C SER A 90 -12.78 14.71 11.16
N PRO A 91 -13.88 14.96 11.91
CA PRO A 91 -15.11 14.20 11.75
C PRO A 91 -15.67 14.24 10.32
N ASP A 92 -15.48 15.36 9.63
CA ASP A 92 -15.95 15.56 8.26
C ASP A 92 -15.16 14.69 7.27
N GLU A 93 -13.83 14.57 7.41
CA GLU A 93 -13.02 13.65 6.59
C GLU A 93 -13.45 12.19 6.78
N VAL A 94 -13.72 11.78 8.02
CA VAL A 94 -14.22 10.41 8.30
C VAL A 94 -15.61 10.21 7.70
N ALA A 95 -16.48 11.21 7.78
CA ALA A 95 -17.82 11.16 7.18
C ALA A 95 -17.75 11.08 5.65
N ASP A 96 -16.89 11.87 5.01
CA ASP A 96 -16.70 11.87 3.57
C ASP A 96 -16.14 10.54 3.07
N ALA A 97 -15.14 9.98 3.75
CA ALA A 97 -14.61 8.66 3.44
C ALA A 97 -15.66 7.56 3.59
N LEU A 98 -16.48 7.62 4.64
CA LEU A 98 -17.61 6.71 4.84
C LEU A 98 -18.64 6.84 3.71
N LEU A 99 -19.06 8.06 3.36
CA LEU A 99 -20.03 8.30 2.31
C LEU A 99 -19.51 7.85 0.93
N ALA A 100 -18.22 8.05 0.64
CA ALA A 100 -17.58 7.51 -0.55
C ALA A 100 -17.61 5.98 -0.56
N GLY A 101 -17.18 5.34 0.53
CA GLY A 101 -17.21 3.88 0.64
C GLY A 101 -18.61 3.29 0.54
N LEU A 102 -19.64 3.97 1.06
CA LEU A 102 -21.04 3.54 0.91
C LEU A 102 -21.54 3.64 -0.53
N ARG A 103 -21.11 4.67 -1.28
CA ARG A 103 -21.46 4.82 -2.71
C ARG A 103 -20.82 3.73 -3.56
N ASP A 104 -19.60 3.33 -3.19
CA ASP A 104 -18.80 2.35 -3.92
C ASP A 104 -19.01 0.90 -3.44
N ASP A 105 -19.98 0.67 -2.54
CA ASP A 105 -20.25 -0.63 -1.89
C ASP A 105 -18.99 -1.28 -1.29
N THR A 106 -18.16 -0.45 -0.67
CA THR A 106 -16.89 -0.86 -0.08
C THR A 106 -17.11 -1.47 1.31
N PHE A 107 -16.63 -2.71 1.50
CA PHE A 107 -16.72 -3.38 2.80
C PHE A 107 -15.83 -2.74 3.86
N LEU A 108 -14.58 -2.36 3.56
CA LEU A 108 -13.65 -1.74 4.51
C LEU A 108 -13.35 -0.29 4.12
N VAL A 109 -13.80 0.64 4.95
CA VAL A 109 -13.43 2.06 4.87
C VAL A 109 -12.42 2.34 5.97
N SER A 110 -11.20 2.70 5.60
CA SER A 110 -10.16 3.13 6.53
C SER A 110 -9.42 4.31 5.95
N LEU A 111 -9.05 5.24 6.82
CA LEU A 111 -8.27 6.42 6.46
C LEU A 111 -6.78 6.24 6.76
N THR A 112 -6.37 5.05 7.23
CA THR A 112 -4.97 4.72 7.45
C THR A 112 -4.24 4.68 6.11
N PRO A 113 -3.14 5.45 5.94
CA PRO A 113 -2.33 5.40 4.73
C PRO A 113 -1.90 3.97 4.42
N ASP A 114 -2.01 3.61 3.14
CA ASP A 114 -1.58 2.29 2.62
C ASP A 114 -2.16 1.09 3.38
N VAL A 115 -3.38 1.21 3.94
CA VAL A 115 -4.02 0.18 4.79
C VAL A 115 -3.98 -1.22 4.19
N ARG A 116 -4.09 -1.35 2.86
CA ARG A 116 -3.99 -2.65 2.18
C ARG A 116 -2.60 -3.25 2.33
N GLN A 117 -1.55 -2.47 2.06
CA GLN A 117 -0.17 -2.95 2.15
C GLN A 117 0.16 -3.30 3.60
N ARG A 118 -0.22 -2.44 4.55
CA ARG A 118 -0.01 -2.70 5.97
C ARG A 118 -0.69 -3.98 6.47
N LEU A 119 -1.90 -4.29 6.01
CA LEU A 119 -2.57 -5.56 6.34
C LEU A 119 -1.84 -6.78 5.75
N HIS A 120 -1.23 -6.64 4.56
CA HIS A 120 -0.38 -7.68 4.01
C HIS A 120 0.88 -7.88 4.86
N ASP A 121 1.57 -6.80 5.18
CA ASP A 121 2.81 -6.83 5.98
C ASP A 121 2.55 -7.42 7.38
N ASP A 122 1.41 -7.09 7.99
CA ASP A 122 1.01 -7.65 9.30
C ASP A 122 0.78 -9.17 9.23
N ILE A 123 0.12 -9.67 8.18
CA ILE A 123 -0.03 -11.13 7.97
C ILE A 123 1.34 -11.79 7.80
N ASP A 124 2.25 -11.17 7.06
CA ASP A 124 3.59 -11.68 6.83
C ASP A 124 4.41 -11.71 8.13
N GLN A 125 4.29 -10.68 8.96
CA GLN A 125 4.88 -10.63 10.30
C GLN A 125 4.31 -11.72 11.21
N MET A 126 2.98 -11.86 11.26
CA MET A 126 2.29 -12.86 12.09
C MET A 126 2.62 -14.30 11.68
N THR A 127 2.80 -14.55 10.38
CA THR A 127 3.10 -15.88 9.84
C THR A 127 4.59 -16.18 9.73
N GLY A 128 5.45 -15.23 10.07
CA GLY A 128 6.90 -15.33 9.89
C GLY A 128 7.34 -15.39 8.42
N ARG A 129 6.42 -15.13 7.48
CA ARG A 129 6.69 -15.12 6.02
C ARG A 129 7.31 -13.82 5.53
N GLY A 130 7.39 -12.80 6.40
CA GLY A 130 8.00 -11.49 6.10
C GLY A 130 9.45 -11.32 6.54
N GLN A 131 10.03 -12.27 7.28
CA GLN A 131 11.49 -12.31 7.50
C GLN A 131 12.16 -12.95 6.29
N VAL A 132 12.03 -12.28 5.15
CA VAL A 132 12.93 -12.52 4.02
C VAL A 132 14.29 -11.99 4.45
N PRO A 133 15.36 -12.79 4.41
CA PRO A 133 16.66 -12.33 4.90
C PRO A 133 17.13 -11.10 4.10
N ASP A 134 17.88 -10.20 4.75
CA ASP A 134 18.33 -8.92 4.18
C ASP A 134 19.09 -9.05 2.84
N ASP A 135 19.52 -10.27 2.50
CA ASP A 135 20.24 -10.66 1.30
C ASP A 135 19.35 -11.24 0.18
N ALA A 136 18.02 -11.18 0.30
CA ALA A 136 17.16 -11.65 -0.77
C ALA A 136 17.21 -10.72 -1.99
N VAL A 137 17.33 -11.36 -3.15
CA VAL A 137 17.30 -10.69 -4.44
C VAL A 137 15.97 -9.98 -4.61
N ILE A 138 16.05 -8.71 -5.00
CA ILE A 138 14.91 -7.87 -5.32
C ILE A 138 14.71 -7.84 -6.82
N VAL A 139 13.49 -8.08 -7.27
CA VAL A 139 13.09 -7.90 -8.67
C VAL A 139 12.07 -6.78 -8.74
N GLN A 140 12.43 -5.67 -9.36
CA GLN A 140 11.49 -4.61 -9.70
C GLN A 140 11.08 -4.74 -11.17
N SER A 141 9.79 -4.84 -11.43
CA SER A 141 9.30 -4.95 -12.81
C SER A 141 8.02 -4.16 -13.01
N GLY A 142 7.78 -3.75 -14.25
CA GLY A 142 6.61 -2.93 -14.52
C GLY A 142 6.53 -2.37 -15.93
N ARG A 143 5.67 -1.37 -16.08
CA ARG A 143 5.33 -0.75 -17.36
C ARG A 143 5.37 0.77 -17.22
N LEU A 144 6.00 1.42 -18.19
CA LEU A 144 6.00 2.86 -18.41
C LEU A 144 5.28 3.15 -19.73
N VAL A 145 4.27 4.02 -19.69
CA VAL A 145 3.54 4.49 -20.86
C VAL A 145 3.72 6.00 -20.98
N ILE A 146 4.14 6.44 -22.16
CA ILE A 146 4.36 7.84 -22.50
C ILE A 146 3.59 8.24 -23.77
N GLU A 147 3.67 9.50 -24.18
CA GLU A 147 3.17 9.94 -25.49
C GLU A 147 3.97 9.28 -26.63
N GLU A 148 3.27 8.85 -27.68
CA GLU A 148 3.83 8.06 -28.77
C GLU A 148 4.88 8.84 -29.60
N ASP A 149 4.65 10.14 -29.80
CA ASP A 149 5.53 11.05 -30.54
C ASP A 149 6.86 11.29 -29.81
N LEU A 150 6.90 11.07 -28.50
CA LEU A 150 8.08 11.20 -27.66
C LEU A 150 8.88 9.89 -27.50
N HIS A 151 8.46 8.80 -28.16
CA HIS A 151 9.10 7.47 -28.03
C HIS A 151 10.61 7.47 -28.30
N ASP A 152 11.08 8.15 -29.34
CA ASP A 152 12.51 8.12 -29.68
C ASP A 152 13.35 8.93 -28.66
N ARG A 153 12.79 10.04 -28.17
CA ARG A 153 13.40 10.85 -27.11
C ARG A 153 13.47 10.06 -25.80
N ALA A 154 12.37 9.39 -25.43
CA ALA A 154 12.35 8.52 -24.26
C ALA A 154 13.29 7.34 -24.41
N SER A 155 13.36 6.71 -25.58
CA SER A 155 14.31 5.64 -25.86
C SER A 155 15.76 6.09 -25.67
N ALA A 156 16.11 7.33 -26.04
CA ALA A 156 17.44 7.87 -25.81
C ALA A 156 17.72 8.07 -24.31
N ALA A 157 16.78 8.65 -23.55
CA ALA A 157 16.90 8.84 -22.11
C ALA A 157 16.99 7.50 -21.36
N ILE A 158 16.17 6.52 -21.76
CA ILE A 158 16.16 5.17 -21.21
C ILE A 158 17.48 4.46 -21.50
N ARG A 159 18.04 4.58 -22.71
CA ARG A 159 19.36 4.01 -23.02
C ARG A 159 20.45 4.60 -22.13
N GLU A 160 20.39 5.90 -21.85
CA GLU A 160 21.32 6.54 -20.92
C GLU A 160 21.16 6.01 -19.50
N LEU A 161 19.91 5.89 -19.01
CA LEU A 161 19.61 5.32 -17.70
C LEU A 161 20.18 3.89 -17.61
N VAL A 162 19.78 3.00 -18.53
CA VAL A 162 20.25 1.61 -18.58
C VAL A 162 21.77 1.52 -18.60
N ALA A 163 22.45 2.34 -19.43
CA ALA A 163 23.90 2.33 -19.53
C ALA A 163 24.62 2.72 -18.22
N LYS A 164 23.96 3.46 -17.33
CA LYS A 164 24.49 3.82 -16.01
C LYS A 164 24.07 2.80 -14.95
N SER A 165 22.79 2.40 -14.94
CA SER A 165 22.24 1.50 -13.92
C SER A 165 22.90 0.13 -13.87
N VAL A 166 23.33 -0.42 -15.02
CA VAL A 166 24.06 -1.69 -15.07
C VAL A 166 25.42 -1.67 -14.37
N HIS A 167 25.87 -0.49 -13.95
CA HIS A 167 27.12 -0.28 -13.21
C HIS A 167 26.90 0.12 -11.75
N ASP A 168 25.64 0.22 -11.30
CA ASP A 168 25.34 0.50 -9.91
C ASP A 168 25.71 -0.69 -9.01
N ALA A 169 26.16 -0.37 -7.80
CA ALA A 169 26.54 -1.38 -6.83
C ALA A 169 25.32 -2.25 -6.47
N GLY A 170 25.51 -3.58 -6.52
CA GLY A 170 24.44 -4.53 -6.26
C GLY A 170 23.44 -4.71 -7.41
N ASN A 171 23.69 -4.15 -8.60
CA ASN A 171 22.91 -4.49 -9.78
C ASN A 171 23.23 -5.92 -10.25
N ILE A 172 22.19 -6.75 -10.41
CA ILE A 172 22.27 -8.08 -11.03
C ILE A 172 21.86 -8.00 -12.50
N SER A 173 20.75 -7.30 -12.77
CA SER A 173 20.23 -7.06 -14.12
C SER A 173 19.50 -5.72 -14.16
N PHE A 174 19.61 -5.00 -15.26
CA PHE A 174 18.82 -3.79 -15.49
C PHE A 174 18.49 -3.68 -16.97
N ALA A 175 17.20 -3.79 -17.30
CA ALA A 175 16.71 -3.74 -18.65
C ALA A 175 15.42 -2.94 -18.72
N ILE A 176 15.37 -2.03 -19.69
CA ILE A 176 14.11 -1.40 -20.09
C ILE A 176 13.97 -1.62 -21.59
N SER A 177 12.91 -2.32 -21.98
CA SER A 177 12.62 -2.70 -23.36
C SER A 177 11.41 -1.97 -23.88
N ALA A 178 11.46 -1.53 -25.15
CA ALA A 178 10.30 -1.00 -25.83
C ALA A 178 9.34 -2.15 -26.21
N ASP A 179 8.04 -1.90 -26.13
CA ASP A 179 7.05 -2.77 -26.76
C ASP A 179 7.27 -2.78 -28.29
N LEU A 180 7.15 -3.95 -28.90
CA LEU A 180 7.40 -4.14 -30.33
C LEU A 180 6.24 -3.68 -31.22
N VAL A 181 5.04 -3.51 -30.63
CA VAL A 181 3.79 -3.17 -31.31
C VAL A 181 3.31 -1.77 -30.92
N GLU A 182 3.33 -1.45 -29.62
CA GLU A 182 2.81 -0.19 -29.08
C GLU A 182 3.93 0.83 -28.84
N ARG A 183 4.01 1.86 -29.70
CA ARG A 183 4.93 2.96 -29.47
C ARG A 183 4.55 3.74 -28.20
N GLY A 184 5.58 4.22 -27.51
CA GLY A 184 5.46 4.89 -26.22
C GLY A 184 5.27 3.93 -25.03
N VAL A 185 5.29 2.61 -25.24
CA VAL A 185 5.23 1.62 -24.16
C VAL A 185 6.60 1.01 -23.92
N PHE A 186 7.00 0.96 -22.66
CA PHE A 186 8.24 0.35 -22.21
C PHE A 186 7.99 -0.58 -21.02
N TYR A 187 8.71 -1.69 -20.97
CA TYR A 187 8.74 -2.62 -19.85
C TYR A 187 10.03 -2.44 -19.08
N VAL A 188 9.89 -2.25 -17.77
CA VAL A 188 11.01 -2.12 -16.83
C VAL A 188 11.22 -3.47 -16.17
N TYR A 189 12.46 -3.92 -16.11
CA TYR A 189 12.89 -5.10 -15.39
C TYR A 189 14.26 -4.87 -14.77
N GLU A 190 14.33 -5.01 -13.46
CA GLU A 190 15.52 -4.76 -12.67
C GLU A 190 15.67 -5.88 -11.64
N GLU A 191 16.89 -6.38 -11.47
CA GLU A 191 17.26 -7.32 -10.42
C GLU A 191 18.40 -6.73 -9.59
N TRP A 192 18.25 -6.77 -8.28
CA TRP A 192 19.16 -6.17 -7.32
C TRP A 192 19.50 -7.17 -6.21
N GLU A 193 20.75 -7.13 -5.72
CA GLU A 193 21.21 -7.98 -4.62
C GLU A 193 20.46 -7.74 -3.31
N SER A 194 19.87 -6.55 -3.13
CA SER A 194 19.11 -6.19 -1.93
C SER A 194 18.20 -4.97 -2.17
N GLN A 195 17.29 -4.70 -1.23
CA GLN A 195 16.47 -3.48 -1.24
C GLN A 195 17.33 -2.21 -1.13
N SER A 196 18.41 -2.25 -0.34
CA SER A 196 19.33 -1.12 -0.20
C SER A 196 20.03 -0.76 -1.51
N ALA A 197 20.37 -1.74 -2.34
CA ALA A 197 20.96 -1.48 -3.66
C ALA A 197 19.96 -0.80 -4.60
N LEU A 198 18.70 -1.24 -4.60
CA LEU A 198 17.62 -0.60 -5.36
C LEU A 198 17.36 0.84 -4.87
N ASP A 199 17.31 1.07 -3.56
CA ASP A 199 17.08 2.41 -3.00
C ASP A 199 18.23 3.36 -3.36
N GLN A 200 19.48 2.88 -3.30
CA GLN A 200 20.66 3.63 -3.74
C GLN A 200 20.61 3.98 -5.24
N HIS A 201 20.13 3.05 -6.08
CA HIS A 201 19.89 3.32 -7.49
C HIS A 201 18.85 4.44 -7.68
N ALA A 202 17.72 4.37 -6.98
CA ALA A 202 16.68 5.39 -7.05
C ALA A 202 17.20 6.79 -6.64
N ASP A 203 18.08 6.85 -5.64
CA ASP A 203 18.69 8.10 -5.13
C ASP A 203 19.93 8.57 -5.92
N SER A 204 20.41 7.78 -6.89
CA SER A 204 21.54 8.14 -7.74
C SER A 204 21.28 9.40 -8.57
N GLU A 205 22.35 9.99 -9.12
CA GLU A 205 22.23 11.15 -10.01
C GLU A 205 21.39 10.81 -11.26
N HIS A 206 21.63 9.65 -11.88
CA HIS A 206 20.92 9.21 -13.08
C HIS A 206 19.49 8.76 -12.80
N GLY A 207 19.23 8.08 -11.68
CA GLY A 207 17.88 7.70 -11.26
C GLY A 207 17.00 8.94 -11.08
N ARG A 208 17.46 9.91 -10.28
CA ARG A 208 16.74 11.19 -10.08
C ARG A 208 16.62 12.01 -11.36
N ALA A 209 17.66 12.04 -12.20
CA ALA A 209 17.60 12.76 -13.48
C ALA A 209 16.55 12.16 -14.43
N PHE A 210 16.45 10.83 -14.49
CA PHE A 210 15.45 10.15 -15.31
C PHE A 210 14.03 10.41 -14.79
N VAL A 211 13.80 10.22 -13.48
CA VAL A 211 12.50 10.49 -12.84
C VAL A 211 12.07 11.94 -13.06
N GLY A 212 12.99 12.90 -12.90
CA GLY A 212 12.72 14.31 -13.17
C GLY A 212 12.38 14.62 -14.64
N MET A 213 12.78 13.77 -15.58
CA MET A 213 12.49 13.93 -17.00
C MET A 213 11.12 13.38 -17.41
N LEU A 214 10.55 12.43 -16.65
CA LEU A 214 9.29 11.74 -16.99
C LEU A 214 8.13 12.67 -17.37
N PRO A 215 7.86 13.79 -16.65
CA PRO A 215 6.81 14.72 -17.06
C PRO A 215 7.04 15.31 -18.45
N SER A 216 8.30 15.60 -18.81
CA SER A 216 8.66 16.16 -20.11
C SER A 216 8.63 15.13 -21.25
N LEU A 217 8.52 13.84 -20.92
CA LEU A 217 8.33 12.74 -21.85
C LEU A 217 6.85 12.42 -22.07
N GLY A 218 5.92 13.19 -21.46
CA GLY A 218 4.50 12.93 -21.58
C GLY A 218 4.08 11.62 -20.93
N MET A 219 4.62 11.31 -19.74
CA MET A 219 4.24 10.12 -18.98
C MET A 219 2.73 10.08 -18.72
N ARG A 220 2.09 9.01 -19.20
CA ARG A 220 0.67 8.71 -19.01
C ARG A 220 0.44 7.71 -17.89
N GLU A 221 1.35 6.73 -17.76
CA GLU A 221 1.26 5.69 -16.74
C GLU A 221 2.67 5.24 -16.33
N LEU A 222 2.86 5.00 -15.04
CA LEU A 222 4.00 4.26 -14.50
C LEU A 222 3.47 3.29 -13.45
N SER A 223 3.63 2.00 -13.70
CA SER A 223 3.27 0.93 -12.77
C SER A 223 4.48 0.06 -12.52
N LEU A 224 4.97 0.04 -11.28
CA LEU A 224 6.11 -0.76 -10.86
C LEU A 224 5.67 -1.67 -9.71
N ARG A 225 6.24 -2.88 -9.67
CA ARG A 225 6.03 -3.87 -8.62
C ARG A 225 7.38 -4.39 -8.17
N VAL A 226 7.52 -4.55 -6.86
CA VAL A 226 8.71 -5.12 -6.24
C VAL A 226 8.38 -6.52 -5.76
N HIS A 227 9.24 -7.47 -6.12
CA HIS A 227 9.19 -8.86 -5.70
C HIS A 227 10.46 -9.19 -4.92
N ARG A 228 10.32 -9.91 -3.82
CA ARG A 228 11.46 -10.50 -3.09
C ARG A 228 11.58 -11.96 -3.47
N VAL A 229 12.73 -12.35 -3.99
CA VAL A 229 12.96 -13.69 -4.54
C VAL A 229 13.73 -14.54 -3.54
N GLU A 230 13.07 -15.58 -3.03
CA GLU A 230 13.66 -16.53 -2.06
C GLU A 230 14.59 -17.55 -2.75
N SER A 231 14.30 -17.92 -4.01
CA SER A 231 15.17 -18.79 -4.80
C SER A 231 14.91 -18.63 -6.30
N SER A 232 15.95 -18.88 -7.11
CA SER A 232 15.90 -18.87 -8.57
C SER A 232 16.47 -20.17 -9.13
N GLN A 233 15.90 -20.67 -10.21
CA GLN A 233 16.41 -21.83 -10.94
C GLN A 233 16.58 -21.49 -12.42
N GLU A 234 17.74 -21.80 -12.98
CA GLU A 234 17.98 -21.67 -14.41
C GLU A 234 17.31 -22.84 -15.15
N VAL A 235 16.53 -22.53 -16.18
CA VAL A 235 15.84 -23.51 -17.01
C VAL A 235 16.40 -23.45 -18.42
N SER A 236 16.98 -24.57 -18.88
CA SER A 236 17.42 -24.69 -20.26
C SER A 236 16.24 -25.01 -21.17
N ILE A 237 16.10 -24.27 -22.27
CA ILE A 237 15.15 -24.61 -23.33
C ILE A 237 15.79 -25.72 -24.19
N PRO A 238 15.12 -26.87 -24.40
CA PRO A 238 15.61 -27.87 -25.34
C PRO A 238 15.60 -27.27 -26.76
N VAL A 239 16.79 -27.15 -27.35
CA VAL A 239 17.01 -26.67 -28.73
C VAL A 239 16.90 -27.84 -29.70
#